data_AF-A0A538BKX0-F1
#
_entry.id   AF-A0A538BKX0-F1
#
_cell.length_a   1.000
_cell.length_b   1.000
_cell.length_c   1.000
_cell.angle_alpha   90.00
_cell.angle_beta   90.00
_cell.angle_gamma   90.00
#
_symmetry.space_group_name_H-M   'P 1'
#
loop_
_entity.id
_entity.type
_entity.pdbx_description
1 polymer ?
#
loop_
_entity_poly.entity_id
_entity_poly.type
_entity_poly.pdbx_seq_one_letter_code
_entity_poly.pdbx_strand_id
1 'polypeptide(L)'
;MRKEVSSVGKSGYGYHPVVTPEGVPLDLDVAGLGSRMIAILIDGSIQFACLIALIFVMAGLHLGDAAAAVILSITSFMLFFGYFFVFEGLWHGRTPGKRAQRLRVIRTDGQPMSAAQMFVRNLLRIVDFLP
;
A
#
# COMPACT_ATOMS: atom_id res chain seq x y z
N MET A 1 -5.45 30.80 32.65
CA MET A 1 -4.12 31.30 32.24
C MET A 1 -3.22 30.09 31.92
N ARG A 2 -3.25 29.61 30.68
CA ARG A 2 -2.18 28.80 30.06
C ARG A 2 -2.31 28.99 28.56
N LYS A 3 -1.48 29.88 28.03
CA LYS A 3 -1.30 30.15 26.61
C LYS A 3 -0.49 29.01 25.98
N GLU A 4 -0.54 28.98 24.65
CA GLU A 4 0.49 28.42 23.74
C GLU A 4 0.55 26.90 23.57
N VAL A 5 -0.20 26.41 22.58
CA VAL A 5 0.39 25.57 21.52
C VAL A 5 -0.17 26.07 20.19
N SER A 6 0.26 27.26 19.80
CA SER A 6 0.07 27.81 18.47
C SER A 6 1.46 28.09 17.91
N SER A 7 1.69 27.62 16.69
CA SER A 7 2.89 27.78 15.85
C SER A 7 4.00 26.73 16.04
N VAL A 8 3.95 25.67 15.23
CA VAL A 8 5.16 25.06 14.66
C VAL A 8 4.84 24.51 13.26
N GLY A 9 5.59 24.94 12.25
CA GLY A 9 5.85 24.16 11.04
C GLY A 9 4.96 24.38 9.81
N LYS A 10 5.23 25.44 9.04
CA LYS A 10 4.90 25.48 7.60
C LYS A 10 5.87 24.56 6.84
N SER A 11 5.65 23.26 6.91
CA SER A 11 6.14 22.31 5.91
C SER A 11 4.94 21.88 5.08
N GLY A 12 5.08 21.65 3.78
CA GLY A 12 3.98 21.25 2.89
C GLY A 12 3.37 19.85 3.16
N TYR A 13 3.46 19.37 4.40
CA TYR A 13 3.05 18.07 4.91
C TYR A 13 2.05 18.35 6.05
N GLY A 14 0.80 17.90 5.89
CA GLY A 14 -0.25 18.13 6.90
C GLY A 14 -0.02 17.24 8.13
N TYR A 15 0.08 17.81 9.32
CA TYR A 15 0.18 17.06 10.57
C TYR A 15 -1.21 16.59 11.04
N HIS A 16 -1.32 15.32 11.46
CA HIS A 16 -2.54 14.79 12.10
C HIS A 16 -2.28 14.61 13.61
N PRO A 17 -2.87 15.45 14.48
CA PRO A 17 -2.70 15.31 15.92
C PRO A 17 -3.50 14.10 16.41
N VAL A 18 -2.82 13.15 17.04
CA VAL A 18 -3.42 11.97 17.65
C VAL A 18 -3.11 11.98 19.14
N VAL A 19 -4.13 11.87 19.98
CA VAL A 19 -3.95 11.77 21.44
C VAL A 19 -3.76 10.30 21.78
N THR A 20 -2.60 9.95 22.34
CA THR A 20 -2.35 8.58 22.80
C THR A 20 -3.15 8.26 24.07
N PRO A 21 -3.33 6.98 24.45
CA PRO A 21 -4.01 6.61 25.70
C PRO A 21 -3.44 7.27 26.97
N GLU A 22 -2.16 7.66 26.93
CA GLU A 22 -1.42 8.34 27.99
C GLU A 22 -1.67 9.86 28.01
N GLY A 23 -2.52 10.38 27.13
CA GLY A 23 -2.88 11.79 27.04
C GLY A 23 -1.81 12.68 26.39
N VAL A 24 -0.81 12.08 25.73
CA VAL A 24 0.25 12.82 25.04
C VAL A 24 -0.14 13.01 23.57
N PRO A 25 -0.18 14.24 23.05
CA PRO A 25 -0.41 14.47 21.63
C PRO A 25 0.83 14.03 20.84
N LEU A 26 0.65 13.08 19.92
CA LEU A 26 1.62 12.72 18.90
C LEU A 26 1.24 13.41 17.59
N ASP A 27 2.17 14.19 17.05
CA ASP A 27 2.08 14.70 15.69
C ASP A 27 2.63 13.62 14.74
N LEU A 28 1.73 12.99 13.99
CA LEU A 28 2.11 11.99 13.00
C LEU A 28 2.41 12.68 11.69
N ASP A 29 3.63 12.50 11.20
CA ASP A 29 4.05 13.04 9.90
C ASP A 29 3.36 12.26 8.78
N VAL A 30 2.45 12.93 8.09
CA VAL A 30 1.69 12.33 6.99
C VAL A 30 2.60 12.29 5.78
N ALA A 31 2.83 11.07 5.29
CA ALA A 31 3.61 10.84 4.08
C ALA A 31 3.12 11.74 2.92
N GLY A 32 4.00 12.61 2.46
CA GLY A 32 3.73 13.51 1.34
C GLY A 32 3.44 12.75 0.04
N LEU A 33 2.84 13.45 -0.91
CA LEU A 33 2.48 12.91 -2.22
C LEU A 33 3.68 12.24 -2.92
N GLY A 34 4.88 12.84 -2.84
CA GLY A 34 6.10 12.31 -3.46
C GLY A 34 6.48 10.92 -2.97
N SER A 35 6.56 10.71 -1.65
CA SER A 35 6.89 9.40 -1.07
C SER A 35 5.85 8.34 -1.42
N ARG A 36 4.56 8.73 -1.51
CA ARG A 36 3.49 7.83 -1.96
C ARG A 36 3.65 7.44 -3.43
N MET A 37 4.00 8.39 -4.29
CA MET A 37 4.25 8.10 -5.71
C MET A 37 5.42 7.15 -5.89
N ILE A 38 6.54 7.35 -5.18
CA ILE A 38 7.69 6.44 -5.26
C ILE A 38 7.31 5.03 -4.78
N ALA A 39 6.55 4.91 -3.70
CA ALA A 39 6.07 3.62 -3.23
C ALA A 39 5.21 2.92 -4.29
N ILE A 40 4.30 3.64 -4.95
CA ILE A 40 3.46 3.11 -6.05
C ILE A 40 4.33 2.69 -7.24
N LEU A 41 5.33 3.48 -7.62
CA LEU A 41 6.25 3.16 -8.71
C LEU A 41 7.06 1.88 -8.43
N ILE A 42 7.54 1.70 -7.20
CA ILE A 42 8.26 0.48 -6.81
C ILE A 42 7.33 -0.74 -6.80
N ASP A 43 6.14 -0.62 -6.21
CA ASP A 43 5.18 -1.74 -6.19
C ASP A 43 4.74 -2.10 -7.62
N GLY A 44 4.54 -1.08 -8.47
CA GLY A 44 4.19 -1.26 -9.88
C GLY A 44 5.31 -1.89 -10.71
N SER A 45 6.57 -1.49 -10.49
CA SER A 45 7.71 -2.09 -11.19
C SER A 45 7.93 -3.56 -10.81
N ILE A 46 7.71 -3.91 -9.54
CA ILE A 46 7.74 -5.31 -9.09
C ILE A 46 6.64 -6.12 -9.79
N GLN A 47 5.41 -5.62 -9.83
CA GLN A 47 4.30 -6.32 -10.50
C GLN A 47 4.56 -6.48 -12.00
N PHE A 48 5.08 -5.44 -12.65
CA PHE A 48 5.41 -5.47 -14.07
C PHE A 48 6.54 -6.47 -14.37
N ALA A 49 7.58 -6.51 -13.54
CA ALA A 49 8.66 -7.49 -13.66
C ALA A 49 8.16 -8.93 -13.48
N CYS A 50 7.27 -9.18 -12.51
CA CYS A 50 6.64 -10.48 -12.32
C CYS A 50 5.81 -10.90 -13.53
N LEU A 51 5.07 -9.97 -14.14
CA LEU A 51 4.27 -10.25 -15.33
C LEU A 51 5.15 -10.60 -16.53
N ILE A 52 6.23 -9.85 -16.75
CA ILE A 52 7.21 -10.15 -17.81
C ILE A 52 7.83 -11.52 -17.59
N ALA A 53 8.28 -11.83 -16.37
CA ALA A 53 8.87 -13.12 -16.04
C ALA A 53 7.90 -14.27 -16.32
N LEU A 54 6.61 -14.10 -15.98
CA LEU A 54 5.57 -15.08 -16.29
C LEU A 54 5.44 -15.31 -17.80
N ILE A 55 5.41 -14.25 -18.60
CA ILE A 55 5.32 -14.36 -20.07
C ILE A 55 6.50 -15.15 -20.63
N PHE A 56 7.73 -14.88 -20.18
CA PHE A 56 8.91 -15.64 -20.61
C PHE A 56 8.85 -17.12 -20.23
N VAL A 57 8.41 -17.44 -19.00
CA VAL A 57 8.23 -18.82 -18.56
C VAL A 57 7.19 -19.53 -19.43
N MET A 58 6.06 -18.88 -19.70
CA MET A 58 4.98 -19.43 -20.52
C MET A 58 5.44 -19.68 -21.97
N ALA A 59 6.23 -18.76 -22.54
CA ALA A 59 6.79 -18.91 -23.87
C ALA A 59 7.72 -20.14 -24.00
N GLY A 60 8.48 -20.46 -22.94
CA GLY A 60 9.36 -21.64 -22.91
C GLY A 60 8.62 -22.96 -22.72
N LEU A 61 7.39 -22.95 -22.19
CA LEU A 61 6.60 -24.15 -21.89
C LEU A 61 5.77 -24.65 -23.10
N HIS A 62 5.74 -23.91 -24.21
CA HIS A 62 4.98 -24.27 -25.42
C HIS A 62 3.52 -24.69 -25.13
N LEU A 63 2.88 -23.99 -24.20
CA LEU A 63 1.49 -24.26 -23.82
C LEU A 63 0.56 -23.87 -24.98
N GLY A 64 -0.54 -24.63 -25.15
CA GLY A 64 -1.57 -24.25 -26.12
C GLY A 64 -2.25 -22.93 -25.75
N ASP A 65 -2.69 -22.17 -26.76
CA ASP A 65 -3.20 -20.79 -26.60
C ASP A 65 -4.29 -20.65 -25.54
N ALA A 66 -5.22 -21.61 -25.48
CA ALA A 66 -6.30 -21.60 -24.48
C ALA A 66 -5.78 -21.78 -23.04
N ALA A 67 -4.82 -22.68 -22.83
CA ALA A 67 -4.21 -22.89 -21.52
C ALA A 67 -3.39 -21.67 -21.10
N ALA A 68 -2.65 -21.07 -22.05
CA ALA A 68 -1.87 -19.87 -21.80
C ALA A 68 -2.75 -18.68 -21.39
N ALA A 69 -3.88 -18.47 -22.08
CA ALA A 69 -4.82 -17.41 -21.77
C ALA A 69 -5.44 -17.56 -20.36
N VAL A 70 -5.81 -18.78 -19.96
CA VAL A 70 -6.37 -19.06 -18.64
C VAL A 70 -5.32 -18.81 -17.54
N ILE A 71 -4.11 -19.33 -17.71
CA ILE A 71 -3.02 -19.17 -16.74
C ILE A 71 -2.66 -17.68 -16.59
N LEU A 72 -2.54 -16.96 -17.71
CA LEU A 72 -2.24 -15.54 -17.70
C LEU A 72 -3.33 -14.75 -16.97
N SER A 73 -4.61 -15.01 -17.28
CA SER A 73 -5.74 -14.30 -16.66
C SER A 73 -5.78 -14.50 -15.14
N ILE A 74 -5.67 -15.76 -14.67
CA ILE A 74 -5.69 -16.08 -13.24
C ILE A 74 -4.48 -15.48 -12.53
N THR A 75 -3.29 -15.59 -13.13
CA THR A 75 -2.05 -15.11 -12.50
C THR A 75 -1.99 -13.59 -12.46
N SER A 76 -2.43 -12.90 -13.53
CA SER A 76 -2.53 -11.43 -13.54
C SER A 76 -3.52 -10.94 -12.49
N PHE A 77 -4.67 -11.60 -12.31
CA PHE A 77 -5.61 -11.29 -11.25
C PHE A 77 -4.97 -11.47 -9.85
N MET A 78 -4.25 -12.56 -9.63
CA MET A 78 -3.55 -12.78 -8.35
C MET A 78 -2.36 -11.84 -8.13
N LEU A 79 -1.64 -11.44 -9.17
CA LEU A 79 -0.60 -10.42 -9.06
C LEU A 79 -1.19 -9.06 -8.71
N PHE A 80 -2.35 -8.71 -9.25
CA PHE A 80 -3.00 -7.44 -8.96
C PHE A 80 -3.61 -7.42 -7.56
N PHE A 81 -4.37 -8.45 -7.18
CA PHE A 81 -5.07 -8.50 -5.88
C PHE A 81 -4.26 -9.17 -4.79
N GLY A 82 -3.75 -10.37 -5.07
CA GLY A 82 -3.02 -11.22 -4.15
C GLY A 82 -1.71 -10.59 -3.69
N TYR A 83 -1.01 -9.84 -4.54
CA TYR A 83 0.20 -9.13 -4.12
C TYR A 83 -0.08 -8.16 -2.97
N PHE A 84 -0.98 -7.19 -3.17
CA PHE A 84 -1.30 -6.24 -2.11
C PHE A 84 -1.88 -6.95 -0.88
N PHE A 85 -2.73 -7.97 -1.08
CA PHE A 85 -3.29 -8.73 0.02
C PHE A 85 -2.24 -9.44 0.89
N VAL A 86 -1.35 -10.21 0.26
CA VAL A 86 -0.32 -10.99 0.95
C VAL A 86 0.69 -10.08 1.62
N PHE A 87 1.22 -9.10 0.89
CA PHE A 87 2.24 -8.21 1.45
C PHE A 87 1.66 -7.30 2.53
N GLU A 88 0.47 -6.72 2.33
CA GLU A 88 -0.13 -5.92 3.39
C GLU A 88 -0.43 -6.78 4.62
N GLY A 89 -1.10 -7.93 4.46
CA GLY A 89 -1.43 -8.84 5.56
C GLY A 89 -0.21 -9.33 6.35
N LEU A 90 0.84 -9.77 5.66
CA LEU A 90 2.07 -10.28 6.31
C LEU A 90 2.92 -9.16 6.94
N TRP A 91 2.91 -7.95 6.38
CA TRP A 91 3.78 -6.86 6.83
C TRP A 91 3.10 -5.74 7.60
N HIS A 92 1.93 -6.04 8.19
CA HIS A 92 1.16 -5.08 8.99
C HIS A 92 0.89 -3.78 8.23
N GLY A 93 0.41 -3.89 6.98
CA GLY A 93 -0.03 -2.75 6.18
C GLY A 93 1.06 -2.09 5.34
N ARG A 94 2.15 -2.82 5.07
CA ARG A 94 3.25 -2.33 4.24
C ARG A 94 3.49 -3.25 3.04
N THR A 95 3.51 -2.67 1.86
CA THR A 95 4.04 -3.31 0.65
C THR A 95 5.57 -3.12 0.57
N PRO A 96 6.29 -3.87 -0.26
CA PRO A 96 7.73 -3.69 -0.46
C PRO A 96 8.12 -2.24 -0.82
N GLY A 97 7.37 -1.58 -1.71
CA GLY A 97 7.57 -0.17 -2.07
C GLY A 97 7.32 0.79 -0.92
N LYS A 98 6.26 0.57 -0.14
CA LYS A 98 5.99 1.34 1.10
C LYS A 98 7.11 1.12 2.12
N ARG A 99 7.64 -0.10 2.25
CA ARG A 99 8.73 -0.42 3.17
C ARG A 99 10.03 0.28 2.77
N ALA A 100 10.35 0.32 1.48
CA ALA A 100 11.51 1.04 0.96
C ALA A 100 11.44 2.55 1.28
N GLN A 101 10.24 3.13 1.23
CA GLN A 101 9.98 4.53 1.58
C GLN A 101 9.68 4.74 3.08
N ARG A 102 9.87 3.71 3.93
CA ARG A 102 9.57 3.72 5.38
C ARG A 102 8.13 4.12 5.73
N LEU A 103 7.20 3.93 4.80
CA LEU A 103 5.78 4.23 4.97
C LEU A 103 5.07 3.11 5.70
N ARG A 104 4.12 3.48 6.56
CA ARG A 104 3.19 2.57 7.22
C ARG A 104 1.79 3.13 7.15
N VAL A 105 0.84 2.25 6.87
CA VAL A 105 -0.57 2.56 7.03
C VAL A 105 -0.94 2.34 8.49
N ILE A 106 -1.47 3.37 9.11
CA ILE A 106 -1.95 3.37 10.49
C ILE A 106 -3.40 3.86 10.52
N ARG A 107 -4.12 3.54 11.58
CA ARG A 107 -5.45 4.09 11.82
C ARG A 107 -5.34 5.57 12.21
N THR A 108 -6.46 6.29 12.09
CA THR A 108 -6.56 7.71 12.46
C THR A 108 -6.33 7.97 13.95
N ASP A 109 -6.48 6.95 14.80
CA ASP A 109 -6.17 6.97 16.24
C ASP A 109 -4.72 6.53 16.54
N GLY A 110 -3.86 6.43 15.52
CA GLY A 110 -2.44 6.06 15.67
C GLY A 110 -2.19 4.57 15.97
N GLN A 111 -3.25 3.79 16.18
CA GLN A 111 -3.14 2.36 16.44
C GLN A 111 -2.77 1.56 15.17
N PRO A 112 -2.09 0.41 15.31
CA PRO A 112 -1.85 -0.47 14.18
C PRO A 112 -3.17 -0.95 13.59
N MET A 113 -3.24 -1.01 12.26
CA MET A 113 -4.43 -1.49 11.57
C MET A 113 -4.49 -3.01 11.64
N SER A 114 -5.67 -3.56 11.90
CA SER A 114 -5.87 -5.02 11.88
C SER A 114 -5.81 -5.57 10.45
N ALA A 115 -5.45 -6.84 10.29
CA ALA A 115 -5.40 -7.49 8.98
C ALA A 115 -6.75 -7.43 8.24
N ALA A 116 -7.87 -7.56 8.97
CA ALA A 116 -9.21 -7.45 8.40
C ALA A 116 -9.51 -6.04 7.86
N GLN A 117 -9.14 -4.98 8.57
CA GLN A 117 -9.30 -3.60 8.09
C GLN A 117 -8.43 -3.32 6.85
N MET A 118 -7.22 -3.89 6.80
CA MET A 118 -6.35 -3.81 5.63
C MET A 118 -6.95 -4.53 4.42
N PHE A 119 -7.55 -5.69 4.64
CA PHE A 119 -8.28 -6.42 3.61
C PHE A 119 -9.46 -5.61 3.06
N VAL A 120 -10.34 -5.11 3.93
CA VAL A 120 -11.50 -4.30 3.52
C VAL A 120 -11.04 -3.09 2.70
N ARG A 121 -9.99 -2.38 3.13
CA ARG A 121 -9.44 -1.27 2.36
C ARG A 121 -8.90 -1.71 0.99
N ASN A 122 -8.17 -2.81 0.92
CA ASN A 122 -7.65 -3.29 -0.36
C ASN A 122 -8.77 -3.72 -1.31
N LEU A 123 -9.89 -4.23 -0.79
CA LEU A 123 -11.09 -4.53 -1.56
C LEU A 123 -11.81 -3.25 -2.04
N LEU A 124 -11.96 -2.26 -1.15
CA LEU A 124 -12.52 -0.94 -1.49
C LEU A 124 -11.68 -0.20 -2.54
N ARG A 125 -10.39 -0.52 -2.68
CA ARG A 125 -9.55 0.04 -3.75
C ARG A 125 -10.12 -0.21 -5.15
N ILE A 126 -10.90 -1.27 -5.36
CA ILE A 126 -11.62 -1.51 -6.63
C ILE A 126 -12.72 -0.45 -6.80
N VAL A 127 -13.46 -0.20 -5.73
CA VAL A 127 -14.58 0.74 -5.68
C VAL A 127 -14.08 2.17 -5.85
N ASP A 128 -12.97 2.53 -5.19
CA ASP A 128 -12.32 3.83 -5.30
C ASP A 128 -11.72 4.09 -6.69
N PHE A 129 -11.53 3.05 -7.51
CA PHE A 129 -11.03 3.18 -8.88
C PHE A 129 -12.15 3.48 -9.88
N LEU A 130 -13.43 3.38 -9.46
CA LEU A 130 -14.55 3.81 -10.28
C LEU A 130 -14.72 5.34 -10.17
N PRO A 131 -14.88 6.05 -11.31
CA PRO A 131 -15.06 7.50 -11.36
C PRO A 131 -16.39 7.97 -10.78
#